data_AF-A0A1S1XZR9-F1
#
_entry.id   AF-A0A1S1XZR9-F1
#
_cell.length_a   1.000
_cell.length_b   1.000
_cell.length_c   1.000
_cell.angle_alpha   90.00
_cell.angle_beta   90.00
_cell.angle_gamma   90.00
#
_symmetry.space_group_name_H-M   'P 1'
#
loop_
_entity.id
_entity.type
_entity.pdbx_description
1 polymer ?
#
loop_
_entity_poly.entity_id
_entity_poly.type
_entity_poly.pdbx_seq_one_letter_code
_entity_poly.pdbx_strand_id
1 'polypeptide(L)'
;MGDKTEAFCRQTLIVSGQNPQALPPSLDVNEAVADFTALDQLRPRLHRLRDLLSRGEDTDMALGSDIYNFSLDAYASLKIAGKGAALETLRQAMSVRFNRGAKPKAAT
;
A
#
# COMPACT_ATOMS: atom_id res chain seq x y z
N MET A 1 -14.81 0.68 8.67
CA MET A 1 -15.67 1.24 9.72
C MET A 1 -14.79 2.06 10.65
N GLY A 2 -15.18 3.29 10.99
CA GLY A 2 -14.46 4.05 12.01
C GLY A 2 -14.88 3.61 13.42
N ASP A 3 -14.04 3.87 14.42
CA ASP A 3 -14.21 3.39 15.81
C ASP A 3 -15.59 3.76 16.40
N LYS A 4 -16.06 4.99 16.16
CA LYS A 4 -17.37 5.45 16.65
C LYS A 4 -18.55 4.69 16.03
N THR A 5 -18.50 4.46 14.72
CA THR A 5 -19.54 3.71 14.00
C THR A 5 -19.54 2.25 14.44
N GLU A 6 -18.36 1.69 14.69
CA GLU A 6 -18.24 0.31 15.16
C GLU A 6 -18.81 0.10 16.56
N ALA A 7 -18.47 0.97 17.51
CA ALA A 7 -19.02 0.90 18.86
C ALA A 7 -20.55 0.96 18.84
N PHE A 8 -21.12 1.85 18.02
CA PHE A 8 -22.56 1.92 17.79
C PHE A 8 -23.12 0.58 17.28
N CYS A 9 -22.59 0.04 16.18
CA CYS A 9 -23.11 -1.19 15.59
C CYS A 9 -23.01 -2.40 16.53
N ARG A 10 -21.92 -2.55 17.28
CA ARG A 10 -21.79 -3.61 18.29
C ARG A 10 -22.82 -3.47 19.40
N GLN A 11 -23.00 -2.25 19.92
CA GLN A 11 -23.99 -1.99 20.95
C GLN A 11 -25.41 -2.26 20.45
N THR A 12 -25.73 -1.88 19.21
CA THR A 12 -27.00 -2.19 18.57
C THR A 12 -27.24 -3.70 18.53
N LEU A 13 -26.27 -4.51 18.08
CA LEU A 13 -26.44 -5.97 18.02
C LEU A 13 -26.64 -6.61 19.40
N ILE A 14 -25.97 -6.10 20.44
CA ILE A 14 -26.18 -6.56 21.81
C ILE A 14 -27.63 -6.30 22.25
N VAL A 15 -28.13 -5.08 22.05
CA VAL A 15 -29.51 -4.70 22.41
C VAL A 15 -30.53 -5.47 21.56
N SER A 16 -30.25 -5.67 20.27
CA SER A 16 -31.07 -6.48 19.36
C SER A 16 -31.16 -7.93 19.83
N GLY A 17 -30.05 -8.56 20.22
CA GLY A 17 -30.04 -9.93 20.75
C GLY A 17 -30.77 -10.08 22.09
N GLN A 18 -30.81 -9.03 22.90
CA GLN A 18 -31.59 -8.99 24.15
C GLN A 18 -33.09 -8.78 23.91
N ASN A 19 -33.48 -8.23 22.75
CA ASN A 19 -34.86 -7.88 22.42
C ASN A 19 -35.29 -8.45 21.05
N PRO A 20 -35.19 -9.76 20.81
CA PRO A 20 -35.46 -10.36 19.50
C PRO A 20 -36.90 -10.12 19.03
N GLN A 21 -37.86 -10.04 19.95
CA GLN A 21 -39.27 -9.76 19.66
C GLN A 21 -39.54 -8.34 19.12
N ALA A 22 -38.62 -7.40 19.36
CA ALA A 22 -38.74 -6.03 18.86
C ALA A 22 -38.21 -5.90 17.41
N LEU A 23 -37.61 -6.97 16.88
CA LEU A 23 -37.04 -6.99 15.55
C LEU A 23 -38.07 -7.53 14.53
N PRO A 24 -38.18 -6.90 13.36
CA PRO A 24 -38.89 -7.50 12.23
C PRO A 24 -38.32 -8.88 11.88
N PRO A 25 -39.16 -9.84 11.45
CA PRO A 25 -38.69 -11.16 11.02
C PRO A 25 -37.71 -11.14 9.84
N SER A 26 -37.65 -10.03 9.10
CA SER A 26 -36.73 -9.82 7.98
C SER A 26 -35.30 -9.46 8.41
N LEU A 27 -35.05 -9.16 9.69
CA LEU A 27 -33.72 -8.83 10.21
C LEU A 27 -33.06 -10.08 10.82
N ASP A 28 -32.03 -10.59 10.15
CA ASP A 28 -31.21 -11.70 10.66
C ASP A 28 -30.05 -11.18 11.53
N VAL A 29 -30.23 -11.27 12.85
CA VAL A 29 -29.20 -10.90 13.82
C VAL A 29 -28.00 -11.84 13.78
N ASN A 30 -28.23 -13.13 13.49
CA ASN A 30 -27.16 -14.11 13.48
C ASN A 30 -26.22 -13.89 12.29
N GLU A 31 -26.77 -13.51 11.14
CA GLU A 31 -25.98 -13.08 9.98
C GLU A 31 -25.09 -11.87 10.34
N ALA A 32 -25.66 -10.85 10.96
CA ALA A 32 -24.89 -9.66 11.36
C ALA A 32 -23.79 -9.98 12.40
N VAL A 33 -24.04 -10.92 13.32
CA VAL A 33 -23.01 -11.40 14.27
C VAL A 33 -21.91 -12.20 13.56
N ALA A 34 -22.27 -13.02 12.56
CA ALA A 34 -21.31 -13.76 11.76
C ALA A 34 -20.39 -12.80 10.96
N ASP A 35 -20.96 -11.74 10.38
CA ASP A 35 -20.20 -10.70 9.68
C ASP A 35 -19.22 -9.98 10.60
N PHE A 36 -19.64 -9.62 11.81
CA PHE A 36 -18.74 -9.03 12.81
C PHE A 36 -17.60 -9.97 13.18
N THR A 37 -17.90 -11.26 13.34
CA THR A 37 -16.89 -12.28 13.63
C THR A 37 -15.88 -12.40 12.49
N ALA A 38 -16.35 -12.42 11.24
CA ALA A 38 -15.50 -12.45 10.06
C ALA A 38 -14.62 -11.18 9.98
N LEU A 39 -15.19 -10.01 10.25
CA LEU A 39 -14.47 -8.75 10.26
C LEU A 39 -13.35 -8.72 11.31
N ASP A 40 -13.63 -9.24 12.52
CA ASP A 40 -12.65 -9.32 13.61
C ASP A 40 -11.52 -10.30 13.29
N GLN A 41 -11.79 -11.37 12.55
CA GLN A 41 -10.75 -12.28 12.05
C GLN A 41 -9.92 -11.68 10.92
N LEU A 42 -10.53 -10.84 10.07
CA LEU A 42 -9.88 -10.23 8.92
C LEU A 42 -8.89 -9.12 9.33
N ARG A 43 -9.27 -8.27 10.30
CA ARG A 43 -8.47 -7.13 10.77
C ARG A 43 -7.01 -7.43 11.11
N PRO A 44 -6.69 -8.44 11.94
CA PRO A 44 -5.29 -8.74 12.26
C PRO A 44 -4.50 -9.19 11.03
N ARG A 45 -5.14 -9.81 10.03
CA ARG A 45 -4.48 -10.20 8.77
C ARG A 45 -4.16 -8.98 7.93
N LEU A 46 -5.11 -8.05 7.78
CA LEU A 46 -4.87 -6.78 7.09
C LEU A 46 -3.77 -5.97 7.74
N HIS A 47 -3.70 -5.96 9.08
CA HIS A 47 -2.62 -5.29 9.79
C HIS A 47 -1.25 -5.90 9.47
N ARG A 48 -1.12 -7.23 9.50
CA ARG A 48 0.13 -7.92 9.13
C ARG A 48 0.54 -7.67 7.68
N LEU A 49 -0.42 -7.65 6.75
CA LEU A 49 -0.16 -7.36 5.34
C LEU A 49 0.37 -5.94 5.13
N ARG A 50 -0.16 -4.96 5.88
CA ARG A 50 0.33 -3.58 5.85
C ARG A 50 1.75 -3.47 6.43
N ASP A 51 2.03 -4.14 7.54
CA ASP A 51 3.38 -4.18 8.12
C ASP A 51 4.38 -4.81 7.15
N LEU A 52 4.01 -5.93 6.53
CA LEU A 52 4.84 -6.59 5.52
C LEU A 52 5.09 -5.70 4.31
N LEU A 53 4.06 -5.01 3.83
CA LEU A 53 4.20 -4.06 2.71
C LEU A 53 5.17 -2.93 3.08
N SER A 54 5.01 -2.32 4.25
CA SER A 54 5.91 -1.26 4.73
C SER A 54 7.36 -1.71 4.77
N ARG A 55 7.64 -2.90 5.31
CA ARG A 55 9.01 -3.47 5.33
C ARG A 55 9.55 -3.74 3.92
N GLY A 56 8.67 -4.17 3.02
CA GLY A 56 9.00 -4.37 1.61
C GLY A 56 9.40 -3.05 0.94
N GLU A 57 8.64 -1.98 1.18
CA GLU A 57 8.92 -0.63 0.68
C GLU A 57 10.23 -0.08 1.24
N ASP A 58 10.49 -0.28 2.54
CA ASP A 58 11.76 0.10 3.18
C ASP A 58 12.96 -0.64 2.57
N THR A 59 12.79 -1.92 2.28
CA THR A 59 13.83 -2.75 1.64
C THR A 59 14.07 -2.32 0.20
N ASP A 60 13.01 -2.07 -0.57
CA ASP A 60 13.10 -1.58 -1.94
C ASP A 60 13.86 -0.24 -2.00
N MET A 61 13.56 0.68 -1.08
CA MET A 61 14.27 1.95 -0.94
C MET A 61 15.77 1.75 -0.61
N ALA A 62 16.08 0.88 0.35
CA ALA A 62 17.47 0.61 0.74
C ALA A 62 18.29 0.03 -0.43
N LEU A 63 17.74 -0.97 -1.13
CA LEU A 63 18.39 -1.57 -2.30
C LEU A 63 18.55 -0.56 -3.43
N GLY A 64 17.53 0.28 -3.68
CA GLY A 64 17.60 1.36 -4.65
C GLY A 64 18.71 2.35 -4.33
N SER A 65 18.89 2.69 -3.05
CA SER A 65 19.97 3.58 -2.59
C SER A 65 21.36 2.98 -2.85
N ASP A 66 21.56 1.71 -2.53
CA ASP A 66 22.82 1.00 -2.77
C ASP A 66 23.18 0.96 -4.27
N ILE A 67 22.20 0.61 -5.10
CA ILE A 67 22.36 0.59 -6.56
C ILE A 67 22.70 1.99 -7.08
N TYR A 68 22.03 3.02 -6.58
CA TYR A 68 22.24 4.40 -7.02
C TYR A 68 23.64 4.90 -6.66
N ASN A 69 24.08 4.67 -5.41
CA ASN A 69 25.42 5.04 -4.96
C ASN A 69 26.51 4.35 -5.76
N PHE A 70 26.40 3.02 -5.96
CA PHE A 70 27.33 2.29 -6.82
C PHE A 70 27.36 2.87 -8.24
N SER A 71 26.20 3.21 -8.79
CA SER A 71 26.09 3.78 -10.14
C SER A 71 26.77 5.13 -10.26
N LEU A 72 26.73 5.97 -9.21
CA LEU A 72 27.45 7.24 -9.17
C LEU A 72 28.96 7.04 -9.16
N ASP A 73 29.47 6.14 -8.33
CA ASP A 73 30.90 5.83 -8.25
C ASP A 73 31.43 5.23 -9.56
N ALA A 74 30.66 4.30 -10.15
CA ALA A 74 30.96 3.71 -11.45
C ALA A 74 30.97 4.78 -12.56
N TYR A 75 29.98 5.68 -12.57
CA TYR A 75 29.92 6.78 -13.53
C TYR A 75 31.13 7.70 -13.43
N ALA A 76 31.49 8.12 -12.20
CA ALA A 76 32.66 8.95 -11.95
C ALA A 76 33.96 8.26 -12.42
N SER A 77 34.12 6.98 -12.10
CA SER A 77 35.28 6.17 -12.50
C SER A 77 35.41 6.04 -14.01
N LEU A 78 34.30 5.74 -14.71
CA LEU A 78 34.28 5.65 -16.17
C LEU A 78 34.58 6.98 -16.85
N LYS A 79 34.11 8.09 -16.27
CA LYS A 79 34.43 9.44 -16.75
C LYS A 79 35.93 9.72 -16.64
N ILE A 80 36.56 9.38 -15.51
CA ILE A 80 38.02 9.51 -15.31
C ILE A 80 38.79 8.62 -16.30
N ALA A 81 38.31 7.40 -16.55
CA ALA A 81 38.90 6.46 -17.50
C ALA A 81 38.71 6.85 -18.99
N GLY A 82 38.23 8.06 -19.29
CA GLY A 82 38.07 8.56 -20.65
C GLY A 82 36.88 7.98 -21.41
N LYS A 83 35.94 7.29 -20.74
CA LYS A 83 34.72 6.73 -21.37
C LYS A 83 33.56 7.74 -21.45
N GLY A 84 33.84 9.04 -21.36
CA GLY A 84 32.83 10.11 -21.34
C GLY A 84 31.86 10.10 -22.54
N ALA A 85 32.34 9.81 -23.76
CA ALA A 85 31.48 9.75 -24.95
C ALA A 85 30.48 8.57 -24.91
N ALA A 86 30.89 7.43 -24.33
CA ALA A 86 30.01 6.28 -24.12
C ALA A 86 28.97 6.56 -23.02
N LEU A 87 29.34 7.31 -21.98
CA LEU A 87 28.42 7.75 -20.94
C LEU A 87 27.37 8.74 -21.45
N GLU A 88 27.75 9.67 -22.33
CA GLU A 88 26.83 10.65 -22.90
C GLU A 88 25.83 9.99 -23.87
N THR A 89 26.26 9.03 -24.68
CA THR A 89 25.36 8.23 -25.52
C THR A 89 24.37 7.43 -24.67
N LEU A 90 24.82 6.85 -23.56
CA LEU A 90 23.95 6.15 -22.61
C LEU A 90 22.95 7.11 -21.93
N ARG A 91 23.39 8.31 -21.55
CA ARG A 91 22.53 9.39 -21.01
C ARG A 91 21.44 9.79 -22.01
N GLN A 92 21.81 10.01 -23.27
CA GLN A 92 20.87 10.37 -24.33
C GLN A 92 19.85 9.26 -24.59
N ALA A 93 20.27 8.01 -24.63
CA ALA A 93 19.37 6.86 -24.77
C ALA A 93 18.37 6.74 -23.61
N MET A 94 18.79 7.06 -22.37
CA MET A 94 17.89 7.07 -21.20
C MET A 94 16.90 8.25 -21.23
N SER A 95 17.32 9.44 -21.70
CA SER A 95 16.45 10.63 -21.80
C SER A 95 15.24 10.40 -22.71
N VAL A 96 15.38 9.59 -23.76
CA VAL A 96 14.27 9.21 -24.66
C VAL A 96 13.28 8.25 -23.99
N ARG A 97 13.73 7.46 -23.00
CA ARG A 97 12.88 6.52 -22.24
C ARG A 97 12.07 7.22 -21.15
N PHE A 98 12.66 8.17 -20.43
CA PHE A 98 11.95 8.93 -19.38
C PHE A 98 10.83 9.83 -19.94
N ASN A 99 11.01 10.42 -21.13
CA ASN A 99 9.96 11.20 -21.79
C ASN A 99 8.73 10.39 -22.24
N ARG A 100 8.82 9.04 -22.23
CA ARG A 100 7.68 8.16 -22.54
C ARG A 100 6.96 7.64 -21.28
N GLY A 101 7.53 7.82 -20.09
CA GLY A 101 6.99 7.31 -18.82
C GLY A 101 6.22 8.34 -17.99
N ALA A 102 6.32 9.64 -18.29
CA ALA A 102 5.53 10.65 -17.63
C ALA A 102 4.07 10.57 -18.12
N LYS A 103 3.22 9.83 -17.39
CA LYS A 103 1.77 10.03 -17.51
C LYS A 103 1.47 11.49 -17.18
N PRO A 104 0.66 12.20 -17.99
CA PRO A 104 0.28 13.57 -17.68
C PRO A 104 -0.41 13.59 -16.31
N LYS A 105 0.01 14.50 -15.43
CA LYS A 105 -0.75 14.84 -14.23
C LYS A 105 -2.17 15.19 -14.68
N ALA A 106 -3.17 14.44 -14.21
CA ALA A 106 -4.55 14.84 -14.36
C ALA A 106 -4.70 16.24 -13.75
N ALA A 107 -5.05 17.21 -14.59
CA ALA A 107 -5.35 18.56 -14.14
C ALA A 107 -6.65 18.50 -13.31
N THR A 108 -6.54 18.86 -12.04
CA THR A 108 -7.66 19.29 -11.19
C THR A 108 -7.83 20.79 -11.30
#